data_AF-A0AAU4UPM6-F1
#
_entry.id   AF-A0AAU4UPM6-F1
#
_cell.length_a   1.000
_cell.length_b   1.000
_cell.length_c   1.000
_cell.angle_alpha   90.00
_cell.angle_beta   90.00
_cell.angle_gamma   90.00
#
_symmetry.space_group_name_H-M   'P 1'
#
loop_
_entity.id
_entity.type
_entity.pdbx_description
1 polymer ?
#
loop_
_entity_poly.entity_id
_entity_poly.type
_entity_poly.pdbx_seq_one_letter_code
_entity_poly.pdbx_strand_id
1 'polypeptide(L)'
;MSQTPHGTWTFFAAMGRGKTSLPPDADADDVTARLRRYLHTIECRELGADAAQQRFGQFADTHPGHVFLGADPDHLLAQYPDHAELHDLLDAVRDRGPAVAVTLTTTRA
;
A
#
# COMPACT_ATOMS: atom_id res chain seq x y z
N MET A 1 1.68 -41.09 -17.38
CA MET A 1 0.68 -40.88 -16.31
C MET A 1 1.45 -40.37 -15.10
N SER A 2 1.40 -39.12 -14.63
CA SER A 2 0.48 -38.00 -14.84
C SER A 2 1.19 -36.67 -14.52
N GLN A 3 0.72 -35.59 -15.15
CA GLN A 3 1.03 -34.17 -14.92
C GLN A 3 0.69 -33.75 -13.47
N THR A 4 1.31 -32.72 -12.87
CA THR A 4 1.05 -31.29 -13.15
C THR A 4 2.05 -30.36 -12.42
N PRO A 5 2.22 -29.11 -12.90
CA PRO A 5 3.31 -28.20 -12.54
C PRO A 5 3.04 -27.35 -11.29
N HIS A 6 4.13 -26.91 -10.65
CA HIS A 6 4.16 -25.96 -9.54
C HIS A 6 3.31 -24.71 -9.85
N GLY A 7 2.43 -24.39 -8.90
CA GLY A 7 1.41 -23.35 -9.02
C GLY A 7 1.98 -21.98 -9.34
N THR A 8 1.52 -21.43 -10.45
CA THR A 8 1.51 -20.01 -10.76
C THR A 8 0.82 -19.26 -9.62
N TRP A 9 1.56 -18.41 -8.92
CA TRP A 9 0.95 -17.49 -7.95
C TRP A 9 0.31 -16.33 -8.71
N THR A 10 -0.87 -16.58 -9.27
CA THR A 10 -1.68 -15.53 -9.90
C THR A 10 -2.43 -14.81 -8.78
N PHE A 11 -1.81 -13.79 -8.19
CA PHE A 11 -2.56 -12.79 -7.44
C PHE A 11 -3.32 -11.91 -8.43
N PHE A 12 -4.50 -12.39 -8.83
CA PHE A 12 -5.49 -11.54 -9.47
C PHE A 12 -5.80 -10.37 -8.54
N ALA A 13 -5.57 -9.16 -9.05
CA ALA A 13 -6.29 -7.99 -8.61
C ALA A 13 -7.79 -8.25 -8.85
N ALA A 14 -8.45 -8.87 -7.87
CA ALA A 14 -9.88 -9.10 -7.88
C ALA A 14 -10.54 -7.91 -7.20
N MET A 15 -11.21 -7.13 -8.05
CA MET A 15 -12.10 -6.04 -7.72
C MET A 15 -13.09 -6.41 -6.62
N GLY A 16 -13.18 -5.57 -5.60
CA GLY A 16 -14.31 -5.53 -4.67
C GLY A 16 -13.91 -5.59 -3.20
N ARG A 17 -14.28 -4.53 -2.46
CA ARG A 17 -14.47 -4.49 -1.00
C ARG A 17 -13.28 -4.81 -0.09
N GLY A 18 -13.22 -4.04 1.00
CA GLY A 18 -12.61 -4.47 2.25
C GLY A 18 -11.37 -3.65 2.57
N LYS A 19 -11.46 -2.89 3.67
CA LYS A 19 -10.33 -2.27 4.36
C LYS A 19 -9.15 -3.25 4.31
N THR A 20 -8.07 -2.88 3.62
CA THR A 20 -6.80 -3.61 3.76
C THR A 20 -6.21 -3.20 5.09
N SER A 21 -6.83 -3.68 6.16
CA SER A 21 -6.29 -3.52 7.51
C SER A 21 -5.02 -4.36 7.60
N LEU A 22 -4.02 -3.83 8.28
CA LEU A 22 -2.86 -4.62 8.68
C LEU A 22 -3.35 -5.76 9.59
N PRO A 23 -2.93 -7.02 9.34
CA PRO A 23 -3.14 -8.07 10.33
C PRO A 23 -2.42 -7.68 11.63
N PRO A 24 -2.99 -8.01 12.80
CA PRO A 24 -2.47 -7.58 14.10
C PRO A 24 -1.04 -8.06 14.39
N ASP A 25 -0.59 -9.13 13.72
CA ASP A 25 0.77 -9.69 13.80
C ASP A 25 1.55 -9.54 12.48
N ALA A 26 1.30 -8.50 11.70
CA ALA A 26 2.09 -8.24 10.49
C ALA A 26 3.57 -8.07 10.86
N ASP A 27 4.47 -8.69 10.10
CA ASP A 27 5.89 -8.43 10.26
C ASP A 27 6.21 -6.97 9.85
N ALA A 28 7.24 -6.36 10.43
CA ALA A 28 7.64 -5.00 10.08
C ALA A 28 7.98 -4.86 8.60
N ASP A 29 8.52 -5.90 7.98
CA ASP A 29 8.79 -5.94 6.53
C ASP A 29 7.51 -5.92 5.70
N ASP A 30 6.46 -6.63 6.15
CA ASP A 30 5.15 -6.62 5.48
C ASP A 30 4.48 -5.25 5.58
N VAL A 31 4.58 -4.59 6.74
CA VAL A 31 4.08 -3.23 6.94
C VAL A 31 4.83 -2.26 6.02
N THR A 32 6.16 -2.36 5.98
CA THR A 32 7.04 -1.54 5.14
C THR A 32 6.72 -1.72 3.66
N ALA A 33 6.58 -2.97 3.18
CA ALA A 33 6.24 -3.26 1.80
C ALA A 33 4.87 -2.67 1.41
N ARG A 34 3.88 -2.72 2.31
CA ARG A 34 2.58 -2.08 2.09
C ARG A 34 2.70 -0.56 2.02
N LEU A 35 3.41 0.08 2.94
CA LEU A 35 3.62 1.54 2.93
C LEU A 35 4.33 2.01 1.65
N ARG A 36 5.37 1.29 1.20
CA ARG A 36 6.04 1.56 -0.09
C ARG A 36 5.06 1.47 -1.26
N ARG A 37 4.16 0.49 -1.27
CA ARG A 37 3.13 0.37 -2.31
C ARG A 37 2.17 1.57 -2.30
N TYR A 38 1.74 2.04 -1.13
CA TYR A 38 0.89 3.23 -1.04
C TYR A 38 1.61 4.49 -1.49
N LEU A 39 2.89 4.64 -1.16
CA LEU A 39 3.70 5.75 -1.63
C LEU A 39 3.83 5.74 -3.16
N HIS A 40 4.01 4.56 -3.77
CA HIS A 40 3.99 4.40 -5.22
C HIS A 40 2.65 4.81 -5.85
N THR A 41 1.52 4.41 -5.24
CA THR A 41 0.19 4.87 -5.67
C THR A 41 0.06 6.40 -5.58
N ILE A 42 0.57 7.01 -4.50
CA ILE A 42 0.58 8.46 -4.32
C ILE A 42 1.39 9.12 -5.45
N GLU A 43 2.61 8.65 -5.70
CA GLU A 43 3.47 9.18 -6.76
C GLU A 43 2.84 9.07 -8.14
N CYS A 44 2.21 7.93 -8.47
CA CYS A 44 1.52 7.77 -9.74
C CYS A 44 0.36 8.76 -9.89
N ARG A 45 -0.37 9.03 -8.82
CA ARG A 45 -1.52 9.94 -8.85
C ARG A 45 -1.10 11.40 -8.91
N GLU A 46 -0.05 11.78 -8.20
CA GLU A 46 0.53 13.13 -8.26
C GLU A 46 1.07 13.45 -9.65
N LEU A 47 1.68 12.47 -10.33
CA LEU A 47 2.16 12.62 -11.70
C LEU A 47 1.02 12.69 -12.73
N GLY A 48 -0.14 12.08 -12.42
CA GLY A 48 -1.22 11.88 -13.37
C GLY A 48 -0.97 10.68 -14.29
N ALA A 49 -2.05 10.12 -14.85
CA ALA A 49 -2.04 8.82 -15.52
C ALA A 49 -1.00 8.71 -16.65
N ASP A 50 -0.92 9.70 -17.53
CA ASP A 50 -0.02 9.65 -18.69
C ASP A 50 1.46 9.73 -18.30
N ALA A 51 1.80 10.59 -17.33
CA ALA A 51 3.18 10.73 -16.87
C ALA A 51 3.60 9.55 -15.97
N ALA A 52 2.68 9.03 -15.15
CA ALA A 52 2.90 7.81 -14.38
C ALA A 52 3.13 6.61 -15.30
N GLN A 53 2.33 6.45 -16.35
CA GLN A 53 2.51 5.38 -17.35
C GLN A 53 3.85 5.50 -18.07
N GLN A 54 4.29 6.70 -18.42
CA GLN A 54 5.61 6.91 -19.03
C GLN A 54 6.76 6.55 -18.09
N ARG A 55 6.62 6.87 -16.79
CA ARG A 55 7.67 6.66 -15.80
C ARG A 55 7.75 5.22 -15.29
N PHE A 56 6.61 4.62 -14.97
CA PHE A 56 6.52 3.33 -14.30
C PHE A 56 6.01 2.19 -15.22
N GLY A 57 5.60 2.51 -16.44
CA GLY A 57 5.12 1.53 -17.40
C GLY A 57 3.92 0.73 -16.87
N GLN A 58 3.98 -0.59 -17.02
CA GLN A 58 2.93 -1.51 -16.55
C GLN A 58 2.72 -1.49 -15.01
N PHE A 59 3.65 -0.91 -14.25
CA PHE A 59 3.55 -0.83 -12.80
C PHE A 59 2.90 0.47 -12.33
N ALA A 60 2.61 1.41 -13.23
CA ALA A 60 1.93 2.66 -12.88
C ALA A 60 0.55 2.37 -12.28
N ASP A 61 0.30 2.87 -11.07
CA ASP A 61 -1.04 2.79 -10.50
C ASP A 61 -1.87 4.00 -10.96
N THR A 62 -2.62 3.79 -12.04
CA THR A 62 -3.50 4.81 -12.63
C THR A 62 -4.96 4.63 -12.24
N HIS A 63 -5.26 3.73 -11.31
CA HIS A 63 -6.63 3.41 -10.95
C HIS A 63 -7.31 4.60 -10.23
N PRO A 64 -8.45 5.08 -10.74
CA PRO A 64 -9.21 6.12 -10.07
C PRO A 64 -9.88 5.57 -8.81
N GLY A 65 -10.05 6.42 -7.80
CA GLY A 65 -10.82 6.11 -6.59
C GLY A 65 -10.04 6.31 -5.29
N HIS A 66 -10.75 6.24 -4.16
CA HIS A 66 -10.17 6.46 -2.84
C HIS A 66 -9.52 5.19 -2.30
N VAL A 67 -8.28 5.29 -1.86
CA VAL A 67 -7.53 4.19 -1.22
C VAL A 67 -7.52 4.42 0.28
N PHE A 68 -8.04 3.45 1.03
CA PHE A 68 -8.04 3.49 2.49
C PHE A 68 -7.05 2.47 3.03
N LEU A 69 -6.04 2.94 3.77
CA LEU A 69 -5.11 2.08 4.50
C LEU A 69 -5.62 1.92 5.93
N GLY A 70 -5.92 0.70 6.35
CA GLY A 70 -6.29 0.40 7.73
C GLY A 70 -5.04 0.27 8.60
N ALA A 71 -4.53 1.40 9.09
CA ALA A 71 -3.38 1.48 9.98
C ALA A 71 -3.58 2.65 10.95
N ASP A 72 -3.38 2.40 12.24
CA ASP A 72 -3.25 3.47 13.23
C ASP A 72 -1.78 3.90 13.26
N PRO A 73 -1.46 5.13 12.82
CA PRO A 73 -0.07 5.59 12.76
C PRO A 73 0.61 5.55 14.12
N ASP A 74 -0.09 6.00 15.17
CA ASP A 74 0.47 6.06 16.51
C ASP A 74 0.73 4.66 17.06
N HIS A 75 -0.15 3.70 16.73
CA HIS A 75 0.06 2.30 17.07
C HIS A 75 1.28 1.70 16.37
N LEU A 76 1.47 1.95 15.07
CA LEU A 76 2.62 1.44 14.32
C LEU A 76 3.94 2.01 14.83
N LEU A 77 3.97 3.31 15.15
CA LEU A 77 5.14 3.96 15.73
C LEU A 77 5.50 3.34 17.09
N ALA A 78 4.48 3.06 17.93
CA ALA A 78 4.69 2.41 19.23
C ALA A 78 5.09 0.93 19.11
N GLN A 79 4.57 0.22 18.10
CA GLN A 79 4.86 -1.20 17.87
C GLN A 79 6.26 -1.43 17.31
N TYR A 80 6.75 -0.53 16.45
CA TYR A 80 8.07 -0.64 15.82
C TYR A 80 8.94 0.60 16.07
N PRO A 81 9.34 0.88 17.32
CA PRO A 81 10.01 2.14 17.68
C PRO A 81 11.38 2.33 17.02
N ASP A 82 12.08 1.24 16.71
CA ASP A 82 13.43 1.28 16.13
C ASP A 82 13.45 1.18 14.58
N HIS A 83 12.28 1.14 13.94
CA HIS A 83 12.17 0.98 12.48
C HIS A 83 12.01 2.32 11.78
N ALA A 84 13.13 3.05 11.66
CA ALA A 84 13.17 4.39 11.06
C ALA A 84 12.57 4.45 9.64
N GLU A 85 12.85 3.45 8.79
CA GLU A 85 12.29 3.44 7.43
C GLU A 85 10.75 3.38 7.44
N LEU A 86 10.17 2.56 8.32
CA LEU A 86 8.72 2.46 8.45
C LEU A 86 8.12 3.81 8.84
N HIS A 87 8.79 4.52 9.76
CA HIS A 87 8.35 5.83 10.24
C HIS A 87 8.38 6.86 9.10
N ASP A 88 9.48 6.91 8.35
CA ASP A 88 9.64 7.82 7.20
C ASP A 88 8.56 7.57 6.13
N LEU A 89 8.29 6.30 5.82
CA LEU A 89 7.26 5.92 4.85
C LEU A 89 5.86 6.26 5.35
N LEU A 90 5.58 6.02 6.63
CA LEU A 90 4.29 6.34 7.25
C LEU A 90 4.02 7.84 7.24
N ASP A 91 5.03 8.66 7.56
CA ASP A 91 4.94 10.11 7.49
C ASP A 91 4.74 10.62 6.07
N ALA A 92 5.47 10.07 5.09
CA ALA A 92 5.30 10.43 3.69
C ALA A 92 3.89 10.12 3.17
N VAL A 93 3.33 8.96 3.53
CA VAL A 93 1.95 8.58 3.17
C VAL A 93 0.92 9.48 3.87
N ARG A 94 1.16 9.83 5.14
CA ARG A 94 0.27 10.71 5.92
C ARG A 94 0.21 12.12 5.34
N ASP A 95 1.35 12.67 4.95
CA ASP A 95 1.48 14.03 4.45
C ASP A 95 0.90 14.17 3.03
N ARG A 96 1.30 13.28 2.12
CA ARG A 96 0.98 13.40 0.69
C ARG A 96 -0.32 12.72 0.29
N GLY A 97 -0.69 11.64 0.99
CA GLY A 97 -1.82 10.80 0.63
C GLY A 97 -3.16 11.53 0.44
N PRO A 98 -3.57 12.42 1.38
CA PRO A 98 -4.88 13.05 1.32
C PRO A 98 -5.10 13.89 0.05
N ALA A 99 -4.05 14.49 -0.50
CA ALA A 99 -4.13 15.29 -1.73
C ALA A 99 -4.54 14.46 -2.96
N VAL A 100 -4.31 13.14 -2.93
CA VAL A 100 -4.56 12.20 -4.02
C VAL A 100 -5.50 11.06 -3.62
N ALA A 101 -6.40 11.32 -2.67
CA ALA A 101 -7.41 10.38 -2.20
C ALA A 101 -6.82 9.05 -1.67
N VAL A 102 -5.67 9.12 -0.99
CA VAL A 102 -5.09 8.03 -0.20
C VAL A 102 -5.18 8.43 1.26
N THR A 103 -5.85 7.64 2.10
CA THR A 103 -6.08 8.04 3.49
C THR A 103 -5.75 6.90 4.45
N LEU A 104 -4.93 7.23 5.46
CA LEU A 104 -4.74 6.41 6.64
C LEU A 104 -6.02 6.44 7.46
N THR A 105 -6.54 5.26 7.77
CA THR A 105 -7.72 5.08 8.60
C THR A 105 -7.33 4.22 9.79
N THR A 106 -7.58 4.73 10.98
CA THR A 106 -7.54 3.93 12.20
C THR A 106 -8.67 2.91 12.12
N THR A 107 -8.33 1.62 11.95
CA THR A 107 -9.30 0.56 12.19
C THR A 107 -9.54 0.54 13.71
N ARG A 108 -10.56 1.26 14.21
CA ARG A 108 -11.07 0.97 15.56
C ARG A 108 -11.53 -0.50 15.55
N ALA A 109 -10.79 -1.34 16.25
CA ALA A 109 -11.26 -2.67 16.65
C ALA A 109 -12.52 -2.52 17.52
#